data_AF-A0A0G1FZ98-F1
#
_entry.id   AF-A0A0G1FZ98-F1
#
_cell.length_a   1.000
_cell.length_b   1.000
_cell.length_c   1.000
_cell.angle_alpha   90.00
_cell.angle_beta   90.00
_cell.angle_gamma   90.00
#
_symmetry.space_group_name_H-M   'P 1'
#
loop_
_entity.id
_entity.type
_entity.pdbx_description
1 polymer ?
#
loop_
_entity_poly.entity_id
_entity_poly.type
_entity_poly.pdbx_seq_one_letter_code
_entity_poly.pdbx_strand_id
1 'polypeptide(L)'
;MFYYVYVIQSVREGELYRGRTTDLRKRFSQHNRGSSPSTNRYTPWRPIYYEACLHRLDAERRERYLKTSQGRRLLKRRIKEYLFKSKQFKVLLPG
;
A
#
# COMPACT_ATOMS: atom_id res chain seq x y z
N MET A 1 -3.82 6.30 21.00
CA MET A 1 -2.93 5.68 20.00
C MET A 1 -3.76 5.31 18.78
N PHE A 2 -3.28 5.57 17.55
CA PHE A 2 -4.00 5.21 16.32
C PHE A 2 -3.54 3.85 15.77
N TYR A 3 -4.45 3.17 15.05
CA TYR A 3 -4.17 2.00 14.23
C TYR A 3 -4.29 2.40 12.77
N TYR A 4 -3.23 2.21 12.00
CA TYR A 4 -3.19 2.60 10.60
C TYR A 4 -3.43 1.41 9.68
N VAL A 5 -4.21 1.62 8.63
CA VAL A 5 -4.25 0.76 7.45
C VAL A 5 -3.49 1.48 6.34
N TYR A 6 -2.56 0.80 5.69
CA TYR A 6 -1.69 1.42 4.70
C TYR A 6 -1.66 0.64 3.39
N VAL A 7 -1.31 1.36 2.33
CA VAL A 7 -1.06 0.81 1.00
C VAL A 7 0.31 1.31 0.53
N ILE A 8 1.14 0.36 0.12
CA ILE A 8 2.42 0.62 -0.52
C ILE A 8 2.43 0.02 -1.92
N GLN A 9 3.20 0.62 -2.82
CA GLN A 9 3.36 0.19 -4.21
C GLN A 9 4.81 -0.20 -4.48
N SER A 10 5.02 -1.34 -5.11
CA SER A 10 6.33 -1.71 -5.66
C SER A 10 6.70 -0.73 -6.76
N VAL A 11 7.86 -0.09 -6.63
CA VAL A 11 8.34 0.84 -7.68
C VAL A 11 8.68 0.08 -8.96
N ARG A 12 9.19 -1.16 -8.84
CA ARG A 12 9.54 -2.01 -9.99
C ARG A 12 8.29 -2.51 -10.71
N GLU A 13 7.51 -3.34 -10.04
CA GLU A 13 6.40 -4.06 -10.68
C GLU A 13 5.10 -3.25 -10.69
N GLY A 14 4.96 -2.24 -9.82
CA GLY A 14 3.71 -1.51 -9.64
C GLY A 14 2.69 -2.25 -8.74
N GLU A 15 3.07 -3.41 -8.20
CA GLU A 15 2.26 -4.23 -7.31
C GLU A 15 1.86 -3.50 -6.03
N LEU A 16 0.64 -3.76 -5.54
CA LEU A 16 0.08 -3.10 -4.37
C LEU A 16 0.03 -4.04 -3.17
N TYR A 17 0.68 -3.64 -2.08
CA TYR A 17 0.56 -4.31 -0.79
C TYR A 17 -0.35 -3.51 0.15
N ARG A 18 -1.18 -4.21 0.92
CA ARG A 18 -2.07 -3.62 1.94
C ARG A 18 -1.78 -4.28 3.28
N GLY A 19 -1.59 -3.46 4.30
CA GLY A 19 -1.33 -3.94 5.66
C GLY A 19 -1.86 -2.99 6.72
N ARG A 20 -1.64 -3.37 7.98
CA ARG A 20 -1.95 -2.53 9.14
C ARG A 20 -0.77 -2.44 10.12
N THR A 21 -0.70 -1.35 10.88
CA THR A 21 0.34 -1.14 11.89
C THR A 21 -0.04 0.00 12.84
N THR A 22 0.58 0.05 14.01
CA THR A 22 0.55 1.22 14.90
C THR A 22 1.69 2.19 14.63
N ASP A 23 2.69 1.80 13.82
CA ASP A 23 3.86 2.61 13.48
C ASP A 23 4.20 2.48 11.99
N LEU A 24 3.77 3.49 11.22
CA LEU A 24 3.99 3.55 9.77
C LEU A 24 5.48 3.66 9.41
N ARG A 25 6.26 4.47 10.14
CA ARG A 25 7.67 4.71 9.82
C ARG A 25 8.48 3.43 9.95
N LYS A 26 8.34 2.75 11.09
CA LYS A 26 8.99 1.45 11.34
C LYS A 26 8.58 0.44 10.28
N ARG A 27 7.28 0.34 9.98
CA ARG A 27 6.77 -0.65 9.03
C ARG A 27 7.26 -0.43 7.60
N PHE A 28 7.30 0.82 7.13
CA PHE A 28 7.82 1.13 5.79
C PHE A 28 9.33 0.86 5.69
N SER A 29 10.09 1.17 6.72
CA SER A 29 11.51 0.81 6.77
C SER A 29 11.72 -0.70 6.73
N GLN A 30 10.91 -1.49 7.43
CA GLN A 30 11.01 -2.96 7.42
C GLN A 30 10.75 -3.55 6.03
N HIS A 31 9.69 -3.08 5.35
CA HIS A 31 9.38 -3.53 3.99
C HIS A 31 10.52 -3.24 3.01
N ASN A 32 11.13 -2.05 3.10
CA ASN A 32 12.23 -1.65 2.22
C ASN A 32 13.57 -2.31 2.55
N ARG A 33 13.75 -2.86 3.75
CA ARG A 33 14.92 -3.67 4.12
C ARG A 33 14.80 -5.14 3.69
N GLY A 34 13.73 -5.51 2.99
CA GLY A 34 13.52 -6.89 2.54
C GLY A 34 13.27 -7.88 3.67
N SER A 35 12.88 -7.41 4.85
CA SER A 35 12.72 -8.24 6.08
C SER A 35 11.57 -9.25 6.03
N SER A 36 10.91 -9.42 4.88
CA SER A 36 9.94 -10.49 4.64
C SER A 36 10.23 -11.15 3.28
N PRO A 37 10.43 -12.48 3.24
CA PRO A 37 10.78 -13.20 2.01
C PRO A 37 9.79 -12.96 0.85
N SER A 38 8.49 -12.84 1.17
CA SER A 38 7.43 -12.65 0.18
C SER A 38 7.31 -11.23 -0.38
N THR A 39 7.86 -10.22 0.31
CA THR A 39 7.81 -8.82 -0.15
C THR A 39 9.16 -8.32 -0.67
N ASN A 40 10.25 -9.06 -0.46
CA ASN A 40 11.60 -8.65 -0.86
C ASN A 40 11.75 -8.52 -2.38
N ARG A 41 11.16 -9.45 -3.16
CA ARG A 41 11.21 -9.43 -4.64
C ARG A 41 10.63 -8.15 -5.26
N TYR A 42 9.74 -7.48 -4.53
CA TYR A 42 9.01 -6.30 -4.99
C TYR A 42 9.57 -4.99 -4.45
N THR A 43 10.69 -5.01 -3.72
CA THR A 43 11.39 -3.81 -3.26
C THR A 43 11.99 -3.03 -4.46
N PRO A 44 12.13 -1.69 -4.37
CA PRO A 44 11.69 -0.83 -3.26
C PRO A 44 10.18 -0.56 -3.29
N TRP A 45 9.62 -0.34 -2.09
CA TRP A 45 8.23 -0.01 -1.83
C TRP A 45 8.06 1.48 -1.56
N ARG A 46 7.09 2.09 -2.23
CA ARG A 46 6.66 3.48 -2.03
C ARG A 46 5.34 3.52 -1.26
N PRO A 47 5.23 4.24 -0.14
CA PRO A 47 3.93 4.52 0.48
C PRO A 47 3.08 5.39 -0.43
N ILE A 48 1.81 5.01 -0.64
CA ILE A 48 0.90 5.75 -1.54
C ILE A 48 -0.42 6.16 -0.87
N TYR A 49 -0.77 5.52 0.24
CA TYR A 49 -1.98 5.82 0.99
C TYR A 49 -1.90 5.24 2.40
N TYR A 50 -2.51 5.91 3.37
CA TYR A 50 -2.86 5.34 4.66
C TYR A 50 -4.09 6.03 5.24
N GLU A 51 -4.77 5.35 6.16
CA GLU A 51 -5.88 5.88 6.94
C GLU A 51 -5.74 5.45 8.40
N ALA A 52 -6.27 6.26 9.32
CA ALA A 52 -6.14 6.06 10.75
C ALA A 52 -7.49 5.63 11.35
N CYS A 53 -7.46 4.66 12.26
CA CYS A 53 -8.59 4.20 13.05
C CYS A 53 -8.25 4.36 14.54
N LEU A 54 -9.24 4.72 15.36
CA LEU A 54 -9.08 4.77 16.82
C LEU A 54 -9.11 3.36 17.43
N HIS A 55 -9.94 2.46 16.89
CA HIS A 55 -10.06 1.09 17.40
C HIS A 55 -9.31 0.11 16.52
N ARG A 56 -8.65 -0.87 17.16
CA ARG A 56 -7.93 -1.95 16.47
C ARG A 56 -8.85 -2.67 15.48
N LEU A 57 -10.03 -3.09 15.93
CA LEU A 57 -10.98 -3.89 15.14
C LEU A 57 -11.46 -3.17 13.87
N ASP A 58 -11.55 -1.84 13.91
CA ASP A 58 -11.87 -1.04 12.71
C ASP A 58 -10.77 -1.15 11.67
N ALA A 59 -9.51 -1.00 12.08
CA ALA A 59 -8.38 -1.20 11.19
C ALA A 59 -8.31 -2.63 10.64
N GLU A 60 -8.63 -3.65 11.45
CA GLU A 60 -8.64 -5.04 10.98
C GLU A 60 -9.75 -5.33 9.97
N ARG A 61 -10.97 -4.85 10.22
CA ARG A 61 -12.09 -4.95 9.27
C ARG A 61 -11.75 -4.22 7.97
N ARG A 62 -11.17 -3.03 8.10
CA ARG A 62 -10.83 -2.19 6.96
C ARG A 62 -9.71 -2.77 6.09
N GLU A 63 -8.64 -3.27 6.70
CA GLU A 63 -7.57 -3.99 5.98
C GLU A 63 -8.13 -5.21 5.23
N ARG A 64 -8.96 -6.04 5.88
CA ARG A 64 -9.61 -7.19 5.24
C ARG A 64 -10.48 -6.75 4.07
N TYR A 65 -11.30 -5.72 4.26
CA TYR A 65 -12.14 -5.18 3.20
C TYR A 65 -11.30 -4.70 2.00
N LEU A 66 -10.22 -3.96 2.21
CA LEU A 66 -9.33 -3.47 1.13
C LEU A 66 -8.64 -4.61 0.35
N LYS A 67 -8.56 -5.83 0.90
CA LYS A 67 -8.03 -7.01 0.21
C LYS A 67 -9.07 -7.67 -0.72
N THR A 68 -10.37 -7.43 -0.52
CA THR A 68 -11.47 -7.94 -1.38
C THR A 68 -11.50 -7.25 -2.75
N SER A 69 -12.23 -7.81 -3.72
CA SER A 69 -12.44 -7.21 -5.05
C SER A 69 -13.10 -5.82 -4.97
N GLN A 70 -14.16 -5.69 -4.17
CA GLN A 70 -14.88 -4.44 -3.97
C GLN A 70 -14.00 -3.39 -3.29
N GLY A 71 -13.28 -3.77 -2.23
CA GLY A 71 -12.36 -2.87 -1.55
C GLY A 71 -11.20 -2.42 -2.44
N ARG A 72 -10.68 -3.30 -3.32
CA ARG A 72 -9.68 -2.91 -4.34
C ARG A 72 -10.25 -1.89 -5.32
N ARG A 73 -11.50 -2.04 -5.78
CA ARG A 73 -12.17 -1.06 -6.66
C ARG A 73 -12.36 0.28 -5.95
N LEU A 74 -12.81 0.27 -4.70
CA LEU A 74 -12.94 1.47 -3.89
C LEU A 74 -11.59 2.18 -3.73
N LEU A 75 -10.54 1.43 -3.38
CA LEU A 75 -9.20 1.98 -3.21
C LEU A 75 -8.71 2.63 -4.51
N LYS A 76 -8.81 1.94 -5.65
CA LYS A 76 -8.43 2.50 -6.95
C LYS A 76 -9.15 3.81 -7.25
N ARG A 77 -10.44 3.93 -6.89
CA ARG A 77 -11.19 5.18 -7.02
C ARG A 77 -10.68 6.25 -6.05
N ARG A 78 -10.36 5.88 -4.80
CA ARG A 78 -9.86 6.80 -3.77
C ARG A 78 -8.51 7.42 -4.12
N ILE A 79 -7.61 6.67 -4.76
CA ILE A 79 -6.27 7.11 -5.17
C ILE A 79 -6.13 7.23 -6.70
N LYS A 80 -7.21 7.57 -7.40
CA LYS A 80 -7.30 7.58 -8.87
C LYS A 80 -6.19 8.42 -9.52
N GLU A 81 -5.98 9.65 -9.04
CA GLU A 81 -5.01 10.58 -9.62
C GLU A 81 -3.57 10.07 -9.53
N TYR A 82 -3.20 9.49 -8.39
CA TYR A 82 -1.88 8.87 -8.21
C TYR A 82 -1.69 7.71 -9.19
N LEU A 83 -2.68 6.81 -9.28
CA LEU A 83 -2.60 5.65 -10.18
C LEU A 83 -2.62 6.05 -11.66
N PHE A 84 -3.33 7.10 -12.03
CA PHE A 84 -3.35 7.61 -13.41
C PHE A 84 -1.99 8.18 -13.81
N LYS A 85 -1.43 9.09 -13.01
CA LYS A 85 -0.10 9.66 -13.26
C LYS A 85 0.98 8.58 -13.26
N SER A 86 0.96 7.65 -12.31
CA SER A 86 1.94 6.55 -12.24
C SER A 86 1.95 5.66 -13.49
N LYS A 87 0.82 5.50 -14.18
CA LYS A 87 0.77 4.74 -15.44
C LYS A 87 1.37 5.51 -16.61
N GLN A 88 1.10 6.81 -16.71
CA GLN A 88 1.72 7.66 -17.74
C GLN A 88 3.25 7.64 -17.65
N PHE A 89 3.82 7.70 -16.43
CA PHE A 89 5.26 7.60 -16.24
C PHE A 89 5.87 6.27 -16.71
N LYS A 90 5.16 5.14 -16.61
CA LYS A 90 5.64 3.85 -17.13
C LYS A 90 5.56 3.76 -18.67
N VAL A 91 4.64 4.48 -19.31
CA VAL A 91 4.50 4.50 -20.77
C VAL A 91 5.57 5.36 -21.45
N LEU A 92 6.12 6.35 -20.73
CA LEU A 92 7.08 7.32 -21.26
C LEU A 92 8.56 6.91 -21.12
N LEU A 93 8.86 5.78 -20.50
CA LEU A 93 10.22 5.25 -20.43
C LEU A 93 10.36 4.08 -21.42
N PRO A 94 11.28 4.16 -22.40
CA PRO A 94 11.55 3.04 -23.29
C PRO A 94 12.16 1.89 -22.48
N GLY A 95 11.70 0.67 -22.76
CA GLY A 95 12.18 -0.57 -22.14
C GLY A 95 13.60 -0.91 -22.54
#